data_AF-A0A2W7MIS4-F1
#
_entry.id   AF-A0A2W7MIS4-F1
#
_cell.length_a   1.000
_cell.length_b   1.000
_cell.length_c   1.000
_cell.angle_alpha   90.00
_cell.angle_beta   90.00
_cell.angle_gamma   90.00
#
_symmetry.space_group_name_H-M   'P 1'
#
loop_
_entity.id
_entity.type
_entity.pdbx_description
1 polymer ?
#
loop_
_entity_poly.entity_id
_entity_poly.type
_entity_poly.pdbx_seq_one_letter_code
_entity_poly.pdbx_strand_id
1 'polypeptide(L)'
;MVVFKYNGRTTGGAVKKGTVDAINKQAAITKLRAQGINPRELEESKSLLHKELSIGGTVKNQDFVVYSRQFATLIRAGVSILESTRILADQTSSKP
;
A
#
# COMPACT_ATOMS: atom_id res chain seq x y z
N MET A 1 14.23 3.99 3.24
CA MET A 1 14.45 4.82 2.04
C MET A 1 13.13 4.96 1.32
N VAL A 2 12.85 6.13 0.77
CA VAL A 2 11.60 6.44 0.08
C VAL A 2 11.89 6.57 -1.40
N VAL A 3 11.05 5.93 -2.23
CA VAL A 3 11.16 6.03 -3.68
C VAL A 3 10.38 7.25 -4.15
N PHE A 4 11.03 8.14 -4.88
CA PHE A 4 10.38 9.31 -5.49
C PHE A 4 10.30 9.13 -7.00
N LYS A 5 9.13 9.35 -7.58
CA LYS A 5 8.97 9.49 -9.03
C LYS A 5 9.30 10.92 -9.42
N TYR A 6 10.15 11.09 -10.43
CA TYR A 6 10.53 12.40 -10.93
C TYR A 6 10.25 12.53 -12.43
N ASN A 7 9.89 13.75 -12.83
CA ASN A 7 9.85 14.19 -14.21
C ASN A 7 10.68 15.46 -14.30
N GLY A 8 11.78 15.42 -15.06
CA GLY A 8 12.74 16.51 -15.12
C GLY A 8 13.32 16.70 -16.51
N ARG A 9 14.09 17.77 -16.69
CA ARG A 9 14.91 17.99 -17.88
C ARG A 9 16.37 17.81 -17.55
N THR A 10 17.08 17.11 -18.43
CA THR A 10 18.54 17.03 -18.42
C THR A 10 19.14 18.37 -18.86
N THR A 11 20.41 18.60 -18.56
CA THR A 11 21.18 19.76 -19.05
C THR A 11 21.17 19.89 -20.58
N GLY A 12 21.05 18.78 -21.30
CA GLY A 12 20.88 18.75 -22.77
C GLY A 12 19.46 19.01 -23.27
N GLY A 13 18.52 19.42 -22.41
CA GLY A 13 17.14 19.75 -22.78
C GLY A 13 16.19 18.56 -22.92
N ALA A 14 16.68 17.33 -22.91
CA ALA A 14 15.86 16.13 -23.00
C ALA A 14 15.06 15.89 -21.70
N VAL A 15 13.78 15.56 -21.84
CA VAL A 15 12.90 15.22 -20.71
C VAL A 15 13.21 13.80 -20.25
N LYS A 16 13.52 13.63 -18.97
CA LYS A 16 13.80 12.34 -18.33
C LYS A 16 12.82 12.10 -17.20
N LYS A 17 12.16 10.94 -17.26
CA LYS A 17 11.24 10.44 -16.24
C LYS A 17 11.84 9.19 -15.61
N GLY A 18 11.71 9.03 -14.31
CA GLY A 18 12.26 7.88 -13.59
C GLY A 18 11.92 7.88 -12.11
N THR A 19 12.56 6.97 -11.38
CA THR A 19 12.47 6.88 -9.92
C THR A 19 13.83 7.11 -9.28
N VAL A 20 13.84 7.66 -8.07
CA VAL A 20 15.05 7.90 -7.28
C VAL A 20 14.80 7.59 -5.81
N ASP A 21 15.71 6.84 -5.20
CA ASP A 21 15.65 6.54 -3.77
C ASP A 21 16.35 7.62 -2.95
N ALA A 22 15.63 8.18 -1.97
CA ALA A 22 16.16 9.19 -1.06
C ALA A 22 15.53 9.10 0.33
N ILE A 23 16.16 9.79 1.29
CA ILE A 23 15.70 9.85 2.68
C ILE A 23 14.53 10.84 2.83
N ASN A 24 14.51 11.90 2.02
CA ASN A 24 13.44 12.89 1.96
C ASN A 24 13.45 13.61 0.59
N LYS A 25 12.44 14.47 0.34
CA LYS A 25 12.29 15.22 -0.91
C LYS A 25 13.53 16.06 -1.25
N GLN A 26 14.13 16.71 -0.26
CA GLN A 26 15.31 17.54 -0.46
C GLN A 26 16.53 16.71 -0.90
N ALA A 27 16.74 15.55 -0.29
CA ALA A 27 17.79 14.61 -0.64
C ALA A 27 17.58 14.04 -2.06
N ALA A 28 16.33 13.77 -2.47
CA ALA A 28 16.01 13.36 -3.83
C ALA A 28 16.37 14.44 -4.86
N ILE A 29 16.05 15.71 -4.58
CA ILE A 29 16.39 16.83 -5.45
C ILE A 29 17.92 16.95 -5.59
N THR A 30 18.67 16.90 -4.49
CA THR A 30 20.14 16.97 -4.52
C THR A 30 20.73 15.82 -5.34
N LYS A 31 20.22 14.60 -5.17
CA LYS A 31 20.67 13.41 -5.91
C LYS A 31 20.38 13.53 -7.42
N LEU A 32 19.21 14.05 -7.80
CA LEU A 32 18.84 14.27 -9.20
C LEU A 32 19.69 15.38 -9.84
N ARG A 33 19.94 16.48 -9.13
CA ARG A 33 20.82 17.55 -9.64
C ARG A 33 22.26 17.06 -9.80
N ALA A 34 22.77 16.24 -8.88
CA ALA A 34 24.10 15.61 -9.01
C ALA A 34 24.20 14.72 -10.25
N GLN A 35 23.07 14.18 -10.74
CA GLN A 35 22.97 13.42 -11.98
C GLN A 35 22.73 14.30 -13.23
N GLY A 36 22.78 15.63 -13.09
CA GLY A 36 22.52 16.56 -14.20
C GLY A 36 21.05 16.64 -14.63
N ILE A 37 20.12 16.21 -13.75
CA ILE A 37 18.69 16.23 -14.01
C ILE A 37 18.07 17.33 -13.13
N ASN A 38 17.38 18.28 -13.76
CA ASN A 38 16.57 19.26 -13.06
C ASN A 38 15.12 18.75 -12.94
N PRO A 39 14.69 18.28 -11.75
CA PRO A 39 13.32 17.81 -11.56
C PRO A 39 12.35 18.99 -11.64
N ARG A 40 11.34 18.89 -12.50
CA ARG A 40 10.20 19.82 -12.58
C ARG A 40 9.05 19.37 -11.68
N GLU A 41 8.90 18.05 -11.56
CA GLU A 41 7.87 17.43 -10.75
C GLU A 41 8.52 16.27 -9.99
N LEU A 42 8.28 16.22 -8.67
CA LEU A 42 8.83 15.21 -7.77
C LEU A 42 7.73 14.78 -6.82
N GLU A 43 7.24 13.56 -7.03
CA GLU A 43 6.19 12.95 -6.24
C GLU A 43 6.76 11.79 -5.45
N GLU A 44 6.36 11.68 -4.19
CA GLU A 44 6.64 10.49 -3.40
C GLU A 44 5.89 9.32 -4.02
N SER A 45 6.63 8.31 -4.46
CA SER A 45 6.02 7.10 -4.97
C SER A 45 5.48 6.32 -3.78
N LYS A 46 4.19 6.54 -3.46
CA LYS A 46 3.38 5.66 -2.62
C LYS A 46 3.11 4.33 -3.36
N SER A 47 4.13 3.79 -4.00
CA SER A 47 4.01 2.55 -4.75
C SER A 47 3.82 1.44 -3.74
N LEU A 48 2.55 1.10 -3.52
CA LEU A 48 2.07 -0.10 -2.82
C LEU A 48 2.72 -1.38 -3.37
N LEU A 49 3.37 -1.32 -4.54
CA LEU A 49 4.17 -2.38 -5.15
C LEU A 49 5.49 -2.66 -4.43
N HIS A 50 5.98 -1.87 -3.47
CA HIS A 50 7.11 -2.32 -2.59
C HIS A 50 6.63 -3.19 -1.43
N LYS A 51 5.34 -3.55 -1.40
CA LYS A 51 4.75 -4.53 -0.48
C LYS A 51 4.83 -5.95 -1.06
N GLU A 52 5.88 -6.27 -1.84
CA GLU A 52 6.11 -7.58 -2.47
C GLU A 52 6.52 -8.70 -1.49
N LEU A 53 6.12 -8.63 -0.22
CA LEU A 53 6.34 -9.74 0.70
C LEU A 53 5.23 -9.89 1.76
N SER A 54 3.97 -9.71 1.36
CA SER A 54 2.85 -10.24 2.14
C SER A 54 2.51 -11.63 1.62
N ILE A 55 3.28 -12.64 2.04
CA ILE A 55 2.75 -14.01 2.15
C ILE A 55 1.52 -13.91 3.07
N GLY A 56 0.35 -14.16 2.52
CA GLY A 56 -0.94 -13.98 3.21
C GLY A 56 -1.66 -12.70 2.79
N GLY A 57 -2.88 -12.86 2.28
CA GLY A 57 -3.75 -11.75 1.93
C GLY A 57 -4.06 -10.91 3.15
N THR A 58 -3.77 -9.61 3.10
CA THR A 58 -4.24 -8.69 4.14
C THR A 58 -5.77 -8.66 4.09
N VAL A 59 -6.44 -9.12 5.15
CA VAL A 59 -7.90 -8.99 5.29
C VAL A 59 -8.27 -7.51 5.23
N LYS A 60 -9.22 -7.15 4.38
CA LYS A 60 -9.67 -5.76 4.28
C LYS A 60 -10.32 -5.36 5.61
N ASN A 61 -10.03 -4.15 6.11
CA ASN A 61 -10.63 -3.66 7.36
C ASN A 61 -12.17 -3.73 7.34
N GLN A 62 -12.79 -3.51 6.18
CA GLN A 62 -14.22 -3.66 6.01
C GLN A 62 -14.71 -5.08 6.32
N ASP A 63 -14.03 -6.10 5.81
CA ASP A 63 -14.37 -7.51 6.02
C ASP A 63 -14.24 -7.87 7.51
N PHE A 64 -13.20 -7.36 8.18
CA PHE A 64 -12.99 -7.56 9.62
C PHE A 64 -14.09 -6.94 10.48
N VAL A 65 -14.54 -5.73 10.13
CA VAL A 65 -15.64 -5.05 10.84
C VAL A 65 -16.95 -5.81 10.64
N VAL A 66 -17.23 -6.30 9.44
CA VAL A 66 -18.42 -7.10 9.14
C VAL A 66 -18.41 -8.41 9.93
N TYR A 67 -17.28 -9.14 9.90
CA TYR A 67 -17.10 -10.37 10.68
C TYR A 67 -17.38 -10.12 12.17
N SER A 68 -16.76 -9.08 12.76
CA SER A 68 -16.91 -8.78 14.19
C SER A 68 -18.36 -8.48 14.58
N ARG A 69 -19.10 -7.77 13.74
CA ARG A 69 -20.52 -7.47 13.98
C ARG A 69 -21.38 -8.71 13.89
N GLN A 70 -21.20 -9.52 12.86
CA GLN A 70 -21.99 -10.74 12.66
C GLN A 70 -21.68 -11.78 13.75
N PHE A 71 -20.41 -11.91 14.12
CA PHE A 71 -19.97 -12.75 15.23
C PHE A 71 -20.63 -12.33 16.55
N ALA A 72 -20.62 -11.04 16.88
CA ALA A 72 -21.29 -10.53 18.08
C ALA A 72 -22.80 -10.84 18.11
N THR A 73 -23.47 -10.79 16.96
CA THR A 73 -24.89 -11.16 16.84
C THR A 73 -25.11 -12.65 17.12
N LEU A 74 -24.27 -13.53 16.55
CA LEU A 74 -24.37 -14.98 16.73
C LEU A 74 -24.12 -15.39 18.19
N ILE A 75 -23.10 -14.78 18.82
CA ILE A 75 -22.82 -15.01 20.25
C ILE A 75 -23.99 -14.54 21.13
N ARG A 76 -24.60 -13.38 20.83
CA ARG A 76 -25.80 -12.89 21.54
C ARG A 76 -27.01 -13.79 21.34
N ALA A 77 -27.12 -14.45 20.19
CA ALA A 77 -28.17 -15.42 19.91
C ALA A 77 -27.93 -16.80 20.57
N GLY A 78 -26.83 -16.96 21.30
CA GLY A 78 -26.49 -18.22 21.98
C GLY A 78 -25.87 -19.28 21.07
N VAL A 79 -25.45 -18.91 19.86
CA VAL A 79 -24.73 -19.82 18.96
C VAL A 79 -23.34 -20.07 19.53
N SER A 80 -22.89 -21.33 19.49
CA SER A 80 -21.55 -21.68 19.99
C SER A 80 -20.46 -20.93 19.20
N ILE A 81 -19.32 -20.69 19.83
CA ILE A 81 -18.18 -20.02 19.18
C ILE A 81 -17.74 -20.79 17.93
N LEU A 82 -17.64 -22.12 18.05
CA LEU A 82 -17.25 -22.99 16.93
C LEU A 82 -18.21 -22.85 15.74
N GLU A 83 -19.51 -22.92 16.01
CA GLU A 83 -20.53 -22.83 14.97
C GLU A 83 -20.62 -21.42 14.38
N SER A 84 -20.47 -20.39 15.22
CA SER A 84 -20.45 -18.99 14.78
C SER A 84 -19.30 -18.74 13.81
N THR A 85 -18.10 -19.24 14.12
CA THR A 85 -16.95 -19.11 13.23
C THR A 85 -17.13 -19.90 11.94
N ARG A 86 -17.76 -21.09 12.00
CA ARG A 86 -18.08 -21.90 10.81
C ARG A 86 -19.05 -21.20 9.88
N ILE A 87 -20.19 -20.72 10.40
CA ILE A 87 -21.20 -20.00 9.63
C ILE A 87 -20.59 -18.78 8.93
N LEU A 88 -19.75 -18.01 9.63
CA LEU A 88 -19.11 -16.82 9.05
C LEU A 88 -18.03 -17.17 8.03
N ALA A 89 -17.33 -18.29 8.19
CA ALA A 89 -16.38 -18.79 7.20
C ALA A 89 -17.09 -19.25 5.92
N ASP A 90 -18.27 -19.86 6.02
CA ASP A 90 -19.06 -20.26 4.84
C ASP A 90 -19.69 -19.04 4.13
N GLN A 91 -19.97 -17.96 4.86
CA GLN A 91 -20.60 -16.75 4.33
C GLN A 91 -19.60 -15.69 3.84
N THR A 92 -18.31 -15.80 4.15
CA THR A 92 -17.32 -14.82 3.73
C THR A 92 -16.87 -15.05 2.29
N SER A 93 -16.96 -14.01 1.46
CA SER A 93 -16.34 -14.00 0.13
C SER A 93 -14.87 -13.55 0.14
N SER A 94 -14.30 -13.27 1.33
CA SER A 94 -12.89 -12.90 1.47
C SER A 94 -12.00 -14.12 1.27
N LYS A 95 -10.79 -13.93 0.72
CA LYS A 95 -9.85 -15.05 0.46
C LYS A 95 -9.53 -15.79 1.78
N PRO A 96 -9.48 -17.14 1.76
CA PRO A 96 -9.00 -17.92 2.90
C PRO A 96 -7.53 -17.63 3.22
#